data_AF-A0A815QLQ2-F1
#
_entry.id   AF-A0A815QLQ2-F1
#
_cell.length_a   1.000
_cell.length_b   1.000
_cell.length_c   1.000
_cell.angle_alpha   90.00
_cell.angle_beta   90.00
_cell.angle_gamma   90.00
#
_symmetry.space_group_name_H-M   'P 1'
#
loop_
_entity.id
_entity.type
_entity.pdbx_description
1 polymer ?
#
loop_
_entity_poly.entity_id
_entity_poly.type
_entity_poly.pdbx_seq_one_letter_code
_entity_poly.pdbx_strand_id
1 'polypeptide(L)'
;MVETPANRIVLFGGDLNMRDNELVKAGDIPAGICDLWIEMGKHQEYAYTWDMQRNTNLDFSANNFQPRCRFDRLYFRAATSPMVKFKPVAFKLEGLEIIQSIQRFCSDHWAIQAEFEV
;
A
#
# COMPACT_ATOMS: atom_id res chain seq x y z
N MET A 1 16.52 1.63 23.86
CA MET A 1 16.19 1.38 22.43
C MET A 1 16.69 -0.02 22.10
N VAL A 2 15.85 -0.90 21.57
CA VAL A 2 16.30 -2.23 21.13
C VAL A 2 17.15 -2.02 19.89
N GLU A 3 18.40 -2.48 19.94
CA GLU A 3 19.32 -2.39 18.82
C GLU A 3 18.73 -3.18 17.64
N THR A 4 18.55 -2.51 16.52
CA THR A 4 18.00 -3.13 15.31
C THR A 4 19.09 -3.99 14.67
N PRO A 5 18.81 -5.27 14.36
CA PRO A 5 19.78 -6.11 13.66
C PRO A 5 20.11 -5.54 12.27
N ALA A 6 21.40 -5.29 12.02
CA ALA A 6 21.87 -4.63 10.80
C ALA A 6 21.64 -5.44 9.51
N ASN A 7 21.36 -6.74 9.63
CA ASN A 7 21.22 -7.69 8.53
C ASN A 7 19.77 -8.11 8.25
N ARG A 8 18.77 -7.37 8.79
CA ARG A 8 17.35 -7.70 8.60
C ARG A 8 16.65 -6.66 7.75
N ILE A 9 15.98 -7.14 6.71
CA ILE A 9 14.94 -6.40 6.01
C ILE A 9 13.64 -6.57 6.81
N VAL A 10 12.89 -5.49 6.97
CA VAL A 10 11.57 -5.53 7.61
C VAL A 10 10.53 -5.01 6.63
N LEU A 11 9.45 -5.77 6.47
CA LEU A 11 8.26 -5.37 5.75
C LEU A 11 7.11 -5.26 6.75
N PHE A 12 6.36 -4.16 6.69
CA PHE A 12 5.18 -3.93 7.49
C PHE A 12 4.07 -3.42 6.59
N GLY A 13 2.90 -4.04 6.62
CA GLY A 13 1.80 -3.60 5.77
C GLY A 13 0.54 -4.40 5.99
N GLY A 14 -0.43 -4.11 5.13
CA GLY A 14 -1.80 -4.62 5.20
C GLY A 14 -2.78 -3.46 5.08
N ASP A 15 -4.04 -3.73 5.40
CA ASP A 15 -5.06 -2.70 5.52
C ASP A 15 -4.88 -1.94 6.84
N LEU A 16 -4.38 -0.71 6.75
CA LEU A 16 -4.14 0.16 7.89
C LEU A 16 -5.31 1.11 8.17
N ASN A 17 -6.31 1.17 7.28
CA ASN A 17 -7.45 2.10 7.35
C ASN A 17 -7.06 3.59 7.54
N MET A 18 -5.80 3.94 7.28
CA MET A 18 -5.22 5.21 7.67
C MET A 18 -5.42 6.29 6.62
N ARG A 19 -5.73 7.51 7.07
CA ARG A 19 -5.72 8.74 6.26
C ARG A 19 -4.37 9.43 6.42
N ASP A 20 -3.92 10.11 5.37
CA ASP A 20 -2.61 10.79 5.41
C ASP A 20 -2.51 11.84 6.53
N ASN A 21 -3.60 12.53 6.84
CA ASN A 21 -3.63 13.49 7.96
C ASN A 21 -3.50 12.82 9.34
N GLU A 22 -3.86 11.54 9.48
CA GLU A 22 -3.67 10.80 10.74
C GLU A 22 -2.19 10.48 10.95
N LEU A 23 -1.49 10.10 9.87
CA LEU A 23 -0.04 9.85 9.88
C LEU A 23 0.74 11.11 10.28
N VAL A 24 0.41 12.26 9.69
CA VAL A 24 1.03 13.55 10.03
C VAL A 24 0.82 13.89 11.52
N LYS A 25 -0.40 13.68 12.05
CA LYS A 25 -0.71 13.92 13.46
C LYS A 25 0.01 12.96 14.41
N ALA A 26 0.34 11.76 13.95
CA ALA A 26 1.05 10.75 14.73
C ALA A 26 2.59 10.95 14.76
N GLY A 27 3.12 11.97 14.07
CA GLY A 27 4.56 12.26 14.02
C GLY A 27 5.27 11.79 12.75
N ASP A 28 4.50 11.48 11.70
CA ASP A 28 4.99 11.01 10.39
C ASP A 28 5.73 9.64 10.46
N ILE A 29 6.25 9.19 9.31
CA ILE A 29 6.98 7.93 9.19
C ILE A 29 8.32 8.06 9.93
N PRO A 30 8.66 7.12 10.84
CA PRO A 30 9.96 7.13 11.52
C PRO A 30 11.14 7.07 10.54
N ALA A 31 12.23 7.76 10.89
CA ALA A 31 13.45 7.76 10.09
C ALA A 31 13.96 6.34 9.78
N GLY A 32 14.32 6.11 8.52
CA GLY A 32 14.80 4.80 8.03
C GLY A 32 13.69 3.83 7.63
N ILE A 33 12.42 4.15 7.84
CA ILE A 33 11.28 3.44 7.27
C ILE A 33 10.80 4.20 6.04
N CYS A 34 10.52 3.50 4.95
CA CYS A 34 10.00 4.06 3.72
C CYS A 34 8.60 3.52 3.45
N ASP A 35 7.68 4.38 3.00
CA ASP A 35 6.42 3.98 2.36
C ASP A 35 6.72 3.58 0.92
N LEU A 36 6.36 2.35 0.55
CA LEU A 36 6.75 1.78 -0.73
C LEU A 36 6.12 2.51 -1.93
N TRP A 37 4.86 2.91 -1.84
CA TRP A 37 4.22 3.66 -2.93
C TRP A 37 4.88 5.02 -3.12
N ILE A 38 5.31 5.64 -2.02
CA ILE A 38 6.06 6.89 -2.04
C ILE A 38 7.44 6.70 -2.68
N GLU A 39 8.18 5.68 -2.25
CA GLU A 39 9.51 5.34 -2.76
C GLU A 39 9.47 5.01 -4.27
N MET A 40 8.42 4.32 -4.71
CA MET A 40 8.20 3.96 -6.10
C MET A 40 7.59 5.09 -6.95
N GLY A 41 7.69 6.35 -6.53
CA GLY A 41 7.36 7.51 -7.36
C GLY A 41 5.92 8.01 -7.30
N LYS A 42 5.10 7.52 -6.35
CA LYS A 42 3.72 8.02 -6.09
C LYS A 42 2.80 7.97 -7.32
N HIS A 43 2.93 6.94 -8.15
CA HIS A 43 2.12 6.78 -9.35
C HIS A 43 0.62 6.78 -9.00
N GLN A 44 -0.14 7.70 -9.63
CA GLN A 44 -1.55 7.93 -9.32
C GLN A 44 -2.45 6.73 -9.68
N GLU A 45 -2.07 5.97 -10.71
CA GLU A 45 -2.76 4.74 -11.13
C GLU A 45 -2.81 3.66 -10.04
N TYR A 46 -1.90 3.72 -9.05
CA TYR A 46 -1.82 2.78 -7.93
C TYR A 46 -2.08 3.44 -6.57
N ALA A 47 -2.57 4.68 -6.54
CA ALA A 47 -2.67 5.46 -5.30
C ALA A 47 -3.82 4.99 -4.38
N TYR A 48 -4.92 4.50 -4.95
CA TYR A 48 -6.12 4.16 -4.17
C TYR A 48 -6.33 2.64 -4.20
N THR A 49 -6.22 2.02 -3.03
CA THR A 49 -6.42 0.57 -2.87
C THR A 49 -7.87 0.26 -2.54
N TRP A 50 -8.64 1.25 -2.09
CA TRP A 50 -10.08 1.16 -1.94
C TRP A 50 -10.71 2.34 -2.69
N ASP A 51 -11.48 2.05 -3.74
CA ASP A 51 -11.92 3.06 -4.72
C ASP A 51 -13.37 2.82 -5.15
N MET A 52 -14.31 3.59 -4.59
CA MET A 52 -15.74 3.49 -4.90
C MET A 52 -16.14 4.08 -6.25
N GLN A 53 -15.20 4.67 -7.00
CA GLN A 53 -15.44 5.12 -8.38
C GLN A 53 -15.21 3.99 -9.38
N ARG A 54 -14.38 3.01 -9.01
CA ARG A 54 -13.99 1.88 -9.88
C ARG A 54 -14.55 0.54 -9.38
N ASN A 55 -14.57 0.33 -8.07
CA ASN A 55 -15.05 -0.89 -7.44
C ASN A 55 -16.55 -0.78 -7.14
N THR A 56 -17.32 -1.75 -7.62
CA THR A 56 -18.79 -1.77 -7.50
C THR A 56 -19.28 -2.89 -6.58
N ASN A 57 -18.40 -3.51 -5.79
CA ASN A 57 -18.79 -4.56 -4.86
C ASN A 57 -19.66 -4.01 -3.72
N LEU A 58 -19.37 -2.80 -3.24
CA LEU A 58 -20.18 -2.11 -2.24
C LEU A 58 -21.08 -1.07 -2.91
N ASP A 59 -22.27 -0.88 -2.35
CA ASP A 59 -23.20 0.15 -2.79
C ASP A 59 -23.02 1.43 -1.96
N PHE A 60 -22.49 2.47 -2.59
CA PHE A 60 -22.38 3.83 -2.03
C PHE A 60 -23.27 4.84 -2.77
N SER A 61 -24.22 4.37 -3.59
CA SER A 61 -25.06 5.22 -4.44
C SER A 61 -25.96 6.20 -3.67
N ALA A 62 -26.26 5.91 -2.40
CA ALA A 62 -26.99 6.82 -1.52
C ALA A 62 -26.22 8.11 -1.19
N ASN A 63 -24.90 8.12 -1.39
CA ASN A 63 -24.06 9.30 -1.22
C ASN A 63 -23.68 9.88 -2.58
N ASN A 64 -23.83 11.20 -2.77
CA ASN A 64 -23.33 11.91 -3.96
C ASN A 64 -21.79 11.93 -4.06
N PHE A 65 -21.09 11.26 -3.14
CA PHE A 65 -19.65 11.21 -3.05
C PHE A 65 -19.18 9.77 -3.12
N GLN A 66 -18.26 9.49 -4.04
CA GLN A 66 -17.61 8.21 -4.20
C GLN A 66 -16.19 8.30 -3.62
N PRO A 67 -15.99 7.88 -2.36
CA PRO A 67 -14.70 7.98 -1.68
C PRO A 67 -13.64 7.10 -2.32
N ARG A 68 -12.38 7.55 -2.20
CA ARG A 68 -11.20 6.79 -2.58
C ARG A 68 -10.15 6.94 -1.50
N CYS A 69 -9.55 5.84 -1.07
CA CYS A 69 -8.64 5.79 0.05
C CYS A 69 -7.44 4.87 -0.22
N ARG A 70 -6.32 5.22 0.40
CA ARG A 70 -5.08 4.41 0.41
C ARG A 70 -4.96 3.70 1.75
N PHE A 71 -5.89 2.78 1.97
CA PHE A 71 -5.99 2.04 3.22
C PHE A 71 -4.90 0.97 3.32
N ASP A 72 -4.68 0.25 2.23
CA ASP A 72 -3.63 -0.73 2.13
C ASP A 72 -2.31 -0.02 1.88
N ARG A 73 -1.31 -0.33 2.69
CA ARG A 73 0.02 0.26 2.59
C ARG A 73 1.07 -0.80 2.84
N LEU A 74 2.23 -0.63 2.22
CA LEU A 74 3.41 -1.43 2.48
C LEU A 74 4.57 -0.49 2.81
N TYR A 75 5.16 -0.69 3.97
CA TYR A 75 6.34 0.00 4.46
C TYR A 75 7.50 -0.98 4.51
N PHE A 76 8.70 -0.48 4.29
CA PHE A 76 9.90 -1.28 4.45
C PHE A 76 10.99 -0.53 5.20
N ARG A 77 11.87 -1.30 5.81
CA ARG A 77 13.17 -0.84 6.31
C ARG A 77 14.24 -1.75 5.73
N ALA A 78 15.14 -1.17 4.95
CA ALA A 78 16.29 -1.89 4.42
C ALA A 78 17.26 -2.29 5.53
N ALA A 79 18.06 -3.33 5.27
CA ALA A 79 19.19 -3.64 6.12
C ALA A 79 20.21 -2.49 6.08
N THR A 80 20.87 -2.21 7.20
CA THR A 80 21.94 -1.19 7.27
C THR A 80 23.31 -1.76 6.90
N SER A 81 23.45 -3.08 6.91
CA SER A 81 24.66 -3.76 6.45
C SER A 81 24.84 -3.59 4.94
N PRO A 82 26.00 -3.12 4.46
CA PRO A 82 26.26 -2.96 3.02
C PRO A 82 26.34 -4.29 2.26
N MET A 83 26.41 -5.42 2.98
CA MET A 83 26.43 -6.76 2.38
C MET A 83 25.03 -7.24 1.97
N VAL A 84 23.97 -6.62 2.50
CA VAL A 84 22.59 -6.96 2.17
C VAL A 84 22.09 -5.93 1.17
N LYS A 85 21.85 -6.37 -0.07
CA LYS A 85 21.19 -5.55 -1.08
C LYS A 85 19.68 -5.72 -0.92
N PHE A 86 18.96 -4.61 -1.03
CA PHE A 86 17.51 -4.62 -1.02
C PHE A 86 17.03 -3.41 -1.80
N LYS A 87 16.27 -3.62 -2.85
CA LYS A 87 15.74 -2.54 -3.68
C LYS A 87 14.32 -2.87 -4.12
N PRO A 88 13.33 -2.01 -3.84
CA PRO A 88 12.04 -2.13 -4.48
C PRO A 88 12.15 -1.83 -5.97
N VAL A 89 11.53 -2.65 -6.81
CA VAL A 89 11.59 -2.52 -8.28
C VAL A 89 10.23 -2.40 -8.94
N ALA A 90 9.16 -2.87 -8.29
CA ALA A 90 7.80 -2.66 -8.78
C ALA A 90 6.81 -2.48 -7.63
N PHE A 91 5.79 -1.67 -7.89
CA PHE A 91 4.58 -1.51 -7.08
C PHE A 91 3.40 -1.38 -8.04
N LYS A 92 2.42 -2.26 -7.94
CA LYS A 92 1.20 -2.21 -8.76
C LYS A 92 -0.01 -2.71 -7.99
N LEU A 93 -1.20 -2.43 -8.54
CA LEU A 93 -2.45 -2.97 -8.05
C LEU A 93 -2.87 -4.20 -8.87
N GLU A 94 -3.42 -5.19 -8.18
CA GLU A 94 -3.92 -6.45 -8.74
C GLU A 94 -5.38 -6.70 -8.32
N GLY A 95 -6.04 -7.62 -9.02
CA GLY A 95 -7.46 -7.93 -8.79
C GLY A 95 -8.40 -6.87 -9.34
N LEU A 96 -7.96 -6.16 -10.39
CA LEU A 96 -8.72 -5.09 -11.06
C LEU A 96 -9.77 -5.64 -12.03
N GLU A 97 -9.83 -6.96 -12.23
CA GLU A 97 -10.73 -7.64 -13.15
C GLU A 97 -12.03 -8.08 -12.47
N ILE A 98 -13.12 -7.99 -13.22
CA ILE A 98 -14.41 -8.54 -12.81
C ILE A 98 -14.41 -10.05 -13.02
N ILE A 99 -14.79 -10.80 -11.98
CA ILE A 99 -15.04 -12.23 -12.05
C ILE A 99 -16.36 -12.44 -12.80
N GLN A 100 -16.27 -12.88 -14.06
CA GLN A 100 -17.40 -12.93 -15.00
C GLN A 100 -18.61 -13.75 -14.51
N SER A 101 -18.39 -14.84 -13.78
CA SER A 101 -19.48 -15.70 -13.30
C SER A 101 -20.38 -15.03 -12.25
N ILE A 102 -19.86 -14.04 -11.52
CA ILE A 102 -20.58 -13.37 -10.42
C ILE A 102 -20.72 -11.86 -10.63
N GLN A 103 -20.11 -11.30 -11.68
CA GLN A 103 -20.13 -9.87 -12.01
C GLN A 103 -19.68 -8.97 -10.84
N ARG A 104 -18.65 -9.43 -10.12
CA ARG A 104 -18.02 -8.72 -8.98
C ARG A 104 -16.51 -8.75 -9.11
N PHE A 105 -15.84 -7.78 -8.51
CA PHE A 105 -14.40 -7.86 -8.24
C PHE A 105 -14.12 -8.88 -7.14
N CYS A 106 -12.87 -9.33 -7.01
CA CYS A 106 -12.49 -10.31 -5.99
C CYS A 106 -12.67 -9.81 -4.54
N SER A 107 -12.57 -8.49 -4.34
CA SER A 107 -12.73 -7.78 -3.08
C SER A 107 -13.21 -6.34 -3.38
N ASP A 108 -13.69 -5.63 -2.37
CA ASP A 108 -13.89 -4.17 -2.47
C ASP A 108 -12.57 -3.39 -2.37
N HIS A 109 -11.48 -4.07 -2.00
CA HIS A 109 -10.09 -3.59 -2.07
C HIS A 109 -9.34 -4.15 -3.29
N TRP A 110 -8.39 -3.37 -3.82
CA TRP A 110 -7.36 -3.81 -4.76
C TRP A 110 -6.14 -4.32 -4.01
N ALA A 111 -5.57 -5.43 -4.46
CA ALA A 111 -4.38 -5.99 -3.85
C ALA A 111 -3.13 -5.19 -4.24
N ILE A 112 -2.20 -5.00 -3.30
CA ILE A 112 -0.87 -4.48 -3.59
C ILE A 112 0.04 -5.64 -3.97
N GLN A 113 0.64 -5.58 -5.16
CA GLN A 113 1.80 -6.40 -5.53
C GLN A 113 3.06 -5.54 -5.49
N ALA A 114 4.08 -6.06 -4.81
CA ALA A 114 5.39 -5.44 -4.70
C ALA A 114 6.49 -6.43 -5.09
N GLU A 115 7.49 -5.94 -5.81
CA GLU A 115 8.65 -6.74 -6.22
C GLU A 115 9.93 -6.09 -5.69
N PHE A 116 10.87 -6.94 -5.26
CA PHE A 116 12.11 -6.51 -4.64
C PHE A 116 13.29 -7.32 -5.21
N GLU A 117 14.40 -6.64 -5.48
CA GLU A 117 15.72 -7.27 -5.70
C GLU A 117 16.42 -7.44 -4.34
N VAL A 118 16.98 -8.63 -4.09
CA VAL A 118 17.63 -9.02 -2.81
C VAL A 118 18.97 -9.70 -3.07
#